data_AF-A0A1U7CP14-F1
#
_entry.id   AF-A0A1U7CP14-F1
#
_cell.length_a   1.000
_cell.length_b   1.000
_cell.length_c   1.000
_cell.angle_alpha   90.00
_cell.angle_beta   90.00
_cell.angle_gamma   90.00
#
_symmetry.space_group_name_H-M   'P 1'
#
loop_
_entity.id
_entity.type
_entity.pdbx_description
1 polymer ?
#
loop_
_entity_poly.entity_id
_entity_poly.type
_entity_poly.pdbx_seq_one_letter_code
_entity_poly.pdbx_strand_id
1 'polypeptide(L)' 'MLVLSRRAGERLVIMLGDQVVEVCYLGQRSGQGRIGVIADRAVTVLRAELIEDDRPVAESSLRG' A
#
# COMPACT_ATOMS: atom_id res chain seq x y z
N MET A 1 -7.65 15.53 -2.82
CA MET A 1 -7.61 14.41 -1.84
C MET A 1 -9.01 13.82 -1.73
N LEU A 2 -9.19 12.55 -2.10
CA LEU A 2 -10.44 11.83 -1.90
C LEU A 2 -10.40 11.14 -0.53
N VAL A 3 -11.45 11.28 0.28
CA VAL A 3 -11.54 10.72 1.63
C VAL A 3 -12.65 9.69 1.68
N LEU A 4 -12.35 8.49 2.16
CA LEU A 4 -13.29 7.39 2.27
C LEU A 4 -13.26 6.84 3.70
N SER A 5 -14.43 6.55 4.26
CA SER A 5 -14.56 5.87 5.55
C SER A 5 -14.79 4.38 5.34
N ARG A 6 -14.00 3.53 6.01
CA ARG A 6 -14.15 2.07 5.98
C ARG A 6 -14.22 1.49 7.39
N ARG A 7 -15.06 0.47 7.57
CA ARG A 7 -15.04 -0.45 8.71
C ARG A 7 -13.98 -1.53 8.50
N ALA A 8 -13.58 -2.19 9.58
CA ALA A 8 -12.64 -3.31 9.48
C ALA A 8 -13.22 -4.43 8.60
N GLY A 9 -12.37 -4.99 7.72
CA GLY A 9 -12.72 -5.99 6.72
C GLY A 9 -13.26 -5.42 5.40
N GLU A 10 -13.59 -4.13 5.36
CA GLU A 10 -14.09 -3.52 4.13
C GLU A 10 -12.93 -3.16 3.18
N ARG A 11 -13.20 -3.34 1.88
CA ARG A 11 -12.24 -3.09 0.81
C ARG A 11 -12.57 -1.80 0.07
N LEU A 12 -11.53 -1.14 -0.41
CA LEU A 12 -11.60 -0.13 -1.45
C LEU A 12 -10.75 -0.61 -2.64
N VAL A 13 -11.13 -0.19 -3.83
CA VAL A 13 -10.42 -0.54 -5.06
C VAL A 13 -9.85 0.73 -5.68
N ILE A 14 -8.57 0.69 -6.02
CA ILE A 14 -7.86 1.74 -6.75
C ILE A 14 -7.53 1.17 -8.13
N MET A 15 -7.99 1.85 -9.18
CA MET A 15 -7.64 1.54 -10.56
C MET A 15 -6.43 2.38 -10.97
N LEU A 16 -5.35 1.74 -11.41
CA LEU A 16 -4.15 2.37 -11.96
C LEU A 16 -4.04 1.98 -13.44
N GLY A 17 -4.75 2.70 -14.31
CA GLY A 17 -4.99 2.25 -15.67
C GLY A 17 -5.76 0.93 -15.65
N ASP A 18 -5.17 -0.12 -16.21
CA ASP A 18 -5.75 -1.47 -16.26
C ASP A 18 -5.39 -2.33 -15.04
N GLN A 19 -4.54 -1.83 -14.13
CA GLN A 19 -4.14 -2.55 -12.91
C GLN A 19 -5.12 -2.29 -11.76
N VAL A 20 -5.36 -3.32 -10.97
CA VAL A 20 -6.26 -3.27 -9.80
C VAL A 20 -5.44 -3.37 -8.52
N VAL A 21 -5.65 -2.42 -7.61
CA VAL A 21 -5.12 -2.48 -6.24
C VAL A 21 -6.29 -2.49 -5.27
N GLU A 22 -6.43 -3.57 -4.51
CA GLU A 22 -7.39 -3.64 -3.41
C GLU A 22 -6.71 -3.23 -2.11
N VAL A 23 -7.31 -2.27 -1.40
CA VAL A 23 -6.88 -1.86 -0.06
C VAL A 23 -7.95 -2.27 0.93
N CYS A 24 -7.56 -3.06 1.93
CA CYS A 24 -8.44 -3.54 2.98
C CYS A 24 -8.08 -2.87 4.30
N TYR A 25 -9.04 -2.20 4.93
CA TYR A 25 -8.83 -1.73 6.29
C TYR A 25 -9.03 -2.89 7.26
N LEU A 26 -7.99 -3.26 8.01
CA LEU A 26 -8.01 -4.41 8.92
C LEU A 26 -8.34 -4.02 10.36
N GLY A 27 -8.59 -2.74 10.63
CA GLY A 27 -8.86 -2.20 11.97
C GLY A 27 -7.65 -1.45 12.54
N GLN A 28 -7.68 -1.22 13.85
CA GLN A 28 -6.67 -0.43 14.56
C GLN A 28 -6.08 -1.23 15.71
N ARG A 29 -4.79 -1.06 15.99
CA ARG A 29 -4.13 -1.59 17.19
C ARG A 29 -3.16 -0.55 17.74
N SER A 30 -3.26 -0.25 19.03
CA SER A 30 -2.36 0.71 19.71
C SER A 30 -2.26 2.06 19.00
N GLY A 31 -3.38 2.60 18.55
CA GLY A 31 -3.41 3.87 17.81
C GLY A 31 -3.06 3.76 16.32
N GLN A 32 -2.51 2.63 15.86
CA GLN A 32 -2.07 2.45 14.46
C GLN A 32 -3.11 1.70 13.63
N GLY A 33 -3.48 2.26 12.48
CA GLY A 33 -4.32 1.58 11.49
C GLY A 33 -3.57 0.44 10.82
N ARG A 34 -4.21 -0.72 10.70
CA ARG A 34 -3.70 -1.86 9.93
C ARG A 34 -4.37 -1.86 8.57
N ILE A 35 -3.56 -1.91 7.53
CA ILE A 35 -4.01 -1.88 6.15
C ILE A 35 -3.39 -3.09 5.43
N GLY A 36 -4.22 -3.89 4.78
CA GLY A 36 -3.78 -4.88 3.81
C GLY A 36 -3.83 -4.28 2.42
N VAL A 37 -2.83 -4.55 1.59
CA VAL A 37 -2.82 -4.17 0.18
C VAL A 37 -2.64 -5.43 -0.66
N ILE A 38 -3.55 -5.65 -1.59
CA ILE A 38 -3.48 -6.73 -2.58
C ILE A 38 -3.32 -6.03 -3.93
N ALA A 39 -2.24 -6.36 -4.63
CA ALA A 39 -1.93 -5.78 -5.92
C ALA A 39 -1.25 -6.82 -6.81
N ASP A 40 -1.34 -6.62 -8.12
CA ASP A 40 -0.58 -7.42 -9.07
C ASP A 40 0.93 -7.29 -8.85
N ARG A 41 1.69 -8.32 -9.24
CA ARG A 41 3.16 -8.36 -9.07
C ARG A 41 3.89 -7.21 -9.76
N ALA A 42 3.28 -6.61 -10.79
CA ALA A 42 3.81 -5.45 -11.49
C ALA A 42 3.71 -4.14 -10.68
N VAL A 43 2.89 -4.11 -9.63
CA VAL A 43 2.69 -2.95 -8.77
C VAL A 43 3.59 -3.05 -7.54
N THR A 44 4.54 -2.13 -7.45
CA THR A 44 5.36 -1.97 -6.24
C THR A 44 4.57 -1.22 -5.17
N VAL A 45 4.39 -1.83 -4.00
CA VAL A 45 3.72 -1.22 -2.85
C VAL A 45 4.75 -0.91 -1.77
N LEU A 46 4.92 0.37 -1.43
CA LEU A 46 5.89 0.84 -0.45
C LEU A 46 5.21 1.73 0.58
N ARG A 47 5.83 1.82 1.76
CA ARG A 47 5.51 2.88 2.72
C ARG A 47 6.13 4.18 2.22
N ALA A 48 5.43 5.29 2.38
CA ALA A 48 5.84 6.57 1.80
C ALA A 48 7.23 7.01 2.28
N GLU A 49 7.59 6.71 3.53
CA GLU A 49 8.91 7.01 4.09
C GLU A 49 10.08 6.26 3.44
N LEU A 50 9.82 5.28 2.57
CA LEU A 50 10.85 4.50 1.85
C LEU A 50 11.15 5.06 0.46
N ILE A 51 10.56 6.19 0.09
CA ILE A 51 10.77 6.85 -1.20
C ILE A 51 11.59 8.12 -0.94
N GLU A 52 12.83 8.15 -1.44
CA GLU A 52 13.64 9.36 -1.56
C GLU A 52 13.57 9.83 -3.02
N ASP A 53 13.23 11.11 -3.27
CA ASP A 53 13.27 11.75 -4.59
C ASP A 53 12.71 10.90 -5.76
N ASP A 54 11.45 10.47 -5.65
CA ASP A 54 10.69 9.70 -6.66
C ASP A 54 11.39 8.41 -7.16
N ARG A 55 12.41 7.93 -6.45
CA ARG A 55 13.12 6.70 -6.77
C ARG A 55 12.95 5.71 -5.63
N PRO A 56 12.42 4.50 -5.89
CA PRO A 56 12.43 3.46 -4.88
C PRO A 56 13.89 3.16 -4.53
N VAL A 57 14.22 3.11 -3.24
CA VAL A 57 15.53 2.67 -2.76
C VAL A 57 15.69 1.22 -3.23
N ALA A 58 16.44 1.04 -4.32
CA ALA A 58 16.74 -0.28 -4.88
C ALA A 58 17.49 -1.10 -3.83
N GLU A 59 17.13 -2.37 -3.74
CA GLU A 59 17.62 -3.39 -2.81
C GLU A 59 19.14 -3.33 -2.57
N SER A 60 19.56 -2.52 -1.60
CA SER A 60 20.84 -2.70 -0.94
C SER A 60 20.64 -3.81 0.09
N SER A 61 21.05 -5.04 -0.23
CA SER A 61 21.56 -6.09 0.68
C SER A 61 21.36 -7.53 0.16
N LEU A 62 21.75 -7.83 -1.08
CA LEU A 62 22.03 -9.22 -1.50
C LEU A 62 23.26 -9.26 -2.41
N ARG A 63 24.41 -8.80 -1.91
CA ARG A 63 25.72 -9.22 -2.41
C ARG A 63 26.65 -9.48 -1.24
N GLY A 64 26.95 -10.76 -1.05
CA GLY A 64 28.24 -11.32 -0.60
C GLY A 64 28.75 -10.87 0.75
#